data_AF-A0A1D6EVY2-F1
#
_entry.id   AF-A0A1D6EVY2-F1
#
_cell.length_a   1.000
_cell.length_b   1.000
_cell.length_c   1.000
_cell.angle_alpha   90.00
_cell.angle_beta   90.00
_cell.angle_gamma   90.00
#
_symmetry.space_group_name_H-M   'P 1'
#
loop_
_entity.id
_entity.type
_entity.pdbx_description
1 polymer ?
#
loop_
_entity_poly.entity_id
_entity_poly.type
_entity_poly.pdbx_seq_one_letter_code
_entity_poly.pdbx_strand_id
1 'polypeptide(L)'
;MAMDAERRQAELIAQFSAQAAALSSAPQLAALVLEATSHPALFAFSELLTLPALSKLTGTQYASSLDLLRLFAYGTLNDYKSNSGFLPALLPDQVRKLKQLSVLTLAESTKVQILTKPI
;
A
#
# COMPACT_ATOMS: atom_id res chain seq x y z
N MET A 1 -1.91 23.39 1.74
CA MET A 1 -1.23 22.35 2.55
C MET A 1 -1.86 20.97 2.39
N ALA A 2 -3.12 20.71 2.77
CA ALA A 2 -3.74 19.38 2.55
C ALA A 2 -3.86 19.02 1.05
N MET A 3 -4.30 19.97 0.23
CA MET A 3 -4.40 19.83 -1.24
C MET A 3 -3.08 19.52 -1.93
N ASP A 4 -1.94 19.96 -1.37
CA ASP A 4 -0.62 19.75 -1.98
C ASP A 4 -0.12 18.31 -1.75
N ALA A 5 -0.48 17.70 -0.62
CA ALA A 5 -0.14 16.32 -0.31
C ALA A 5 -0.97 15.33 -1.14
N GLU A 6 -2.27 15.59 -1.28
CA GLU A 6 -3.18 14.78 -2.11
C GLU A 6 -2.76 14.82 -3.59
N ARG A 7 -2.41 16.00 -4.13
CA ARG A 7 -1.93 16.15 -5.51
C ARG A 7 -0.66 15.34 -5.77
N ARG A 8 0.34 15.45 -4.89
CA ARG A 8 1.58 14.65 -5.02
C ARG A 8 1.30 13.16 -4.99
N GLN A 9 0.37 12.72 -4.15
CA GLN A 9 0.01 11.31 -4.09
C GLN A 9 -0.64 10.85 -5.40
N ALA A 10 -1.57 11.64 -5.95
CA ALA A 10 -2.20 11.34 -7.23
C ALA A 10 -1.17 11.29 -8.38
N GLU A 11 -0.21 12.21 -8.41
CA GLU A 11 0.89 12.21 -9.38
C GLU A 11 1.73 10.93 -9.28
N LEU A 12 2.07 10.49 -8.06
CA LEU A 12 2.81 9.25 -7.84
C LEU A 12 2.00 8.02 -8.29
N ILE A 13 0.71 7.96 -7.98
CA ILE A 13 -0.16 6.87 -8.43
C ILE A 13 -0.23 6.84 -9.96
N ALA A 14 -0.38 8.00 -10.61
CA ALA A 14 -0.37 8.10 -12.06
C ALA A 14 0.97 7.62 -12.66
N GLN A 15 2.10 7.98 -12.02
CA GLN A 15 3.42 7.53 -12.45
C GLN A 15 3.57 6.00 -12.31
N PHE A 16 3.25 5.43 -11.15
CA PHE A 16 3.34 3.99 -10.91
C PHE A 16 2.37 3.20 -11.80
N SER A 17 1.17 3.71 -12.06
CA SER A 17 0.21 3.06 -12.95
C SER A 17 0.66 3.08 -14.41
N ALA A 18 1.22 4.19 -14.90
CA ALA A 18 1.81 4.26 -16.23
C ALA A 18 2.99 3.29 -16.38
N GLN A 19 3.85 3.21 -15.37
CA GLN A 19 4.93 2.22 -15.35
C GLN A 19 4.38 0.79 -15.35
N ALA A 20 3.41 0.47 -14.51
CA ALA A 20 2.79 -0.86 -14.49
C ALA A 20 2.20 -1.24 -15.86
N ALA A 21 1.57 -0.29 -16.56
CA ALA A 21 1.01 -0.51 -17.89
C ALA A 21 2.10 -0.75 -18.96
N ALA A 22 3.26 -0.09 -18.84
CA ALA A 22 4.40 -0.31 -19.73
C ALA A 22 5.13 -1.63 -19.44
N LEU A 23 5.09 -2.11 -18.20
CA LEU A 23 5.73 -3.34 -17.78
C LEU A 23 4.92 -4.57 -18.18
N SER A 24 5.59 -5.54 -18.81
CA SER A 24 4.94 -6.74 -19.33
C SER A 24 5.29 -8.01 -18.57
N SER A 25 6.35 -7.99 -17.75
CA SER A 25 6.86 -9.17 -17.04
C SER A 25 6.50 -9.16 -15.55
N ALA A 26 6.15 -10.34 -15.03
CA ALA A 26 5.89 -10.55 -13.61
C ALA A 26 7.02 -10.08 -12.67
N PRO A 27 8.32 -10.37 -12.92
CA PRO A 27 9.39 -9.87 -12.04
C PRO A 27 9.48 -8.34 -12.00
N GLN A 28 9.27 -7.65 -13.14
CA GLN A 28 9.30 -6.19 -13.16
C GLN A 28 8.10 -5.59 -12.41
N LEU A 29 6.92 -6.18 -12.53
CA LEU A 29 5.74 -5.76 -11.78
C LEU A 29 5.91 -5.99 -10.27
N ALA A 30 6.56 -7.08 -9.86
CA ALA A 30 6.89 -7.32 -8.46
C ALA A 30 7.88 -6.28 -7.92
N ALA A 31 8.91 -5.92 -8.70
CA ALA A 31 9.84 -4.85 -8.34
C ALA A 31 9.14 -3.49 -8.21
N LEU A 32 8.19 -3.19 -9.10
CA LEU A 32 7.37 -1.97 -9.03
C LEU A 32 6.56 -1.91 -7.72
N VAL A 33 5.94 -3.04 -7.32
CA VAL A 33 5.23 -3.12 -6.04
C VAL A 33 6.17 -2.89 -4.85
N LEU A 34 7.39 -3.42 -4.91
CA LEU A 34 8.41 -3.21 -3.89
C LEU A 34 8.82 -1.73 -3.78
N GLU A 35 9.02 -1.05 -4.92
CA GLU A 35 9.29 0.39 -4.95
C GLU A 35 8.13 1.20 -4.39
N ALA A 36 6.91 0.96 -4.86
CA ALA A 36 5.72 1.68 -4.40
C ALA A 36 5.53 1.54 -2.89
N THR A 37 5.62 0.32 -2.37
CA THR A 37 5.49 0.05 -0.92
C THR A 37 6.64 0.63 -0.09
N SER A 38 7.80 0.90 -0.68
CA SER A 38 8.94 1.56 -0.02
C SER A 38 8.95 3.08 -0.19
N HIS A 39 8.21 3.64 -1.15
CA HIS A 39 8.28 5.06 -1.52
C HIS A 39 7.80 6.03 -0.42
N PRO A 40 8.61 6.94 0.13
CA PRO A 40 8.29 7.67 1.37
C PRO A 40 7.06 8.59 1.29
N ALA A 41 6.67 9.02 0.09
CA ALA A 41 5.54 9.92 -0.14
C ALA A 41 4.26 9.22 -0.65
N LEU A 42 4.26 7.89 -0.79
CA LEU A 42 3.11 7.13 -1.28
C LEU A 42 2.42 6.38 -0.15
N PHE A 43 1.16 6.71 0.13
CA PHE A 43 0.35 6.08 1.18
C PHE A 43 -0.96 5.45 0.66
N ALA A 44 -1.38 5.75 -0.57
CA ALA A 44 -2.54 5.11 -1.19
C ALA A 44 -2.09 3.99 -2.14
N PHE A 45 -2.61 2.79 -1.88
CA PHE A 45 -2.27 1.56 -2.60
C PHE A 45 -3.47 0.85 -3.22
N SER A 46 -4.69 1.23 -2.82
CA SER A 46 -5.94 0.68 -3.37
C SER A 46 -6.03 0.90 -4.88
N GLU A 47 -5.66 2.08 -5.37
CA GLU A 47 -5.63 2.40 -6.80
C GLU A 47 -4.57 1.61 -7.57
N LEU A 48 -3.43 1.29 -6.94
CA LEU A 48 -2.43 0.44 -7.56
C LEU A 48 -2.91 -1.01 -7.64
N LEU A 49 -3.63 -1.48 -6.63
CA LEU A 49 -4.18 -2.84 -6.60
C LEU A 49 -5.23 -3.10 -7.68
N THR A 50 -5.97 -2.08 -8.12
CA THR A 50 -6.97 -2.19 -9.19
C THR A 50 -6.36 -2.24 -10.60
N LEU A 51 -5.04 -2.07 -10.73
CA LEU A 51 -4.38 -2.08 -12.02
C LEU A 51 -4.43 -3.48 -12.66
N PRO A 52 -4.93 -3.60 -13.91
CA PRO A 52 -5.03 -4.90 -14.57
C PRO A 52 -3.65 -5.52 -14.87
N ALA A 53 -2.60 -4.70 -14.94
CA ALA A 53 -1.22 -5.17 -15.10
C ALA A 53 -0.81 -6.12 -13.96
N LEU A 54 -1.23 -5.83 -12.73
CA LEU A 54 -0.88 -6.62 -11.55
C LEU A 54 -1.55 -8.00 -11.53
N SER A 55 -2.64 -8.21 -12.29
CA SER A 55 -3.26 -9.53 -12.44
C SER A 55 -2.29 -10.57 -13.02
N LYS A 56 -1.26 -10.15 -13.75
CA LYS A 56 -0.18 -11.03 -14.26
C LYS A 56 0.68 -11.65 -13.17
N LEU A 57 0.66 -11.10 -11.95
CA LEU A 57 1.37 -11.67 -10.80
C LEU A 57 0.63 -12.87 -10.21
N THR A 58 -0.68 -12.99 -10.46
CA THR A 58 -1.49 -14.12 -9.96
C THR A 58 -1.03 -15.44 -10.61
N GLY A 59 -0.92 -16.50 -9.82
CA GLY A 59 -0.41 -17.80 -10.29
C GLY A 59 1.10 -17.86 -10.52
N THR A 60 1.85 -16.79 -10.24
CA THR A 60 3.32 -16.77 -10.30
C THR A 60 3.93 -16.85 -8.91
N GLN A 61 5.24 -17.07 -8.83
CA GLN A 61 6.01 -16.98 -7.58
C GLN A 61 5.94 -15.59 -6.91
N TYR A 62 5.49 -14.56 -7.63
CA TYR A 62 5.34 -13.19 -7.14
C TYR A 62 3.93 -12.87 -6.63
N ALA A 63 3.04 -13.86 -6.56
CA ALA A 63 1.67 -13.67 -6.05
C ALA A 63 1.65 -13.05 -4.64
N SER A 64 2.64 -13.38 -3.81
CA SER A 64 2.83 -12.80 -2.46
C SER A 64 3.04 -11.27 -2.47
N SER A 65 3.47 -10.69 -3.59
CA SER A 65 3.56 -9.23 -3.76
C SER A 65 2.18 -8.58 -3.85
N LEU A 66 1.16 -9.28 -4.39
CA LEU A 66 -0.22 -8.79 -4.37
C LEU A 66 -0.80 -8.81 -2.96
N ASP A 67 -0.51 -9.86 -2.19
CA ASP A 67 -0.96 -9.95 -0.81
C ASP A 67 -0.29 -8.90 0.07
N LEU A 68 0.99 -8.61 -0.20
CA LEU A 68 1.69 -7.47 0.37
C LEU A 68 0.99 -6.14 0.01
N LEU A 69 0.67 -5.92 -1.27
CA LEU A 69 0.00 -4.69 -1.68
C LEU A 69 -1.40 -4.54 -1.05
N ARG A 70 -2.14 -5.64 -0.91
CA ARG A 70 -3.43 -5.69 -0.21
C ARG A 70 -3.29 -5.30 1.26
N LEU A 71 -2.27 -5.84 1.94
CA LEU A 71 -1.96 -5.46 3.33
C LEU A 71 -1.69 -3.96 3.44
N PHE A 72 -0.96 -3.37 2.50
CA PHE A 72 -0.70 -1.92 2.51
C PHE A 72 -1.92 -1.07 2.15
N ALA A 73 -2.85 -1.60 1.34
CA ALA A 73 -4.05 -0.90 0.95
C ALA A 73 -5.13 -0.89 2.05
N TYR A 74 -5.27 -1.99 2.80
CA TYR A 74 -6.42 -2.20 3.69
C TYR A 74 -6.06 -2.74 5.08
N GLY A 75 -4.82 -3.18 5.28
CA GLY A 75 -4.39 -3.82 6.51
C GLY A 75 -3.55 -2.93 7.40
N THR A 76 -3.19 -3.49 8.55
CA THR A 76 -2.41 -2.85 9.60
C THR A 76 -1.14 -3.64 9.88
N LEU A 77 -0.26 -3.06 10.71
CA LEU A 77 0.90 -3.78 11.24
C LEU A 77 0.49 -5.06 11.99
N ASN A 78 -0.69 -5.09 12.61
CA ASN A 78 -1.17 -6.27 13.32
C ASN A 78 -1.55 -7.39 12.35
N ASP A 79 -2.18 -7.04 11.23
CA ASP A 79 -2.53 -8.00 10.17
C ASP A 79 -1.27 -8.62 9.54
N TYR A 80 -0.19 -7.85 9.40
CA TYR A 80 1.10 -8.38 8.98
C TYR A 80 1.64 -9.42 9.97
N LYS A 81 1.60 -9.11 11.27
CA LYS A 81 2.09 -10.02 12.32
C LYS A 81 1.28 -11.32 12.38
N SER A 82 -0.03 -11.24 12.21
CA SER A 82 -0.92 -12.41 12.20
C SER A 82 -0.71 -13.29 10.96
N ASN A 83 -0.27 -12.71 9.84
CA ASN A 83 -0.06 -13.41 8.56
C ASN A 83 1.42 -13.60 8.21
N SER A 84 2.34 -13.47 9.17
CA SER A 84 3.79 -13.48 8.91
C SER A 84 4.32 -14.80 8.34
N GLY A 85 3.53 -15.88 8.39
CA GLY A 85 3.85 -17.17 7.75
C GLY A 85 3.56 -17.22 6.25
N PHE A 86 2.73 -16.31 5.72
CA PHE A 86 2.29 -16.30 4.31
C PHE A 86 2.80 -15.08 3.54
N LEU A 87 3.17 -14.01 4.25
CA LEU A 87 3.65 -12.77 3.65
C LEU A 87 5.18 -12.76 3.55
N PRO A 88 5.74 -12.09 2.52
CA PRO A 88 7.17 -11.94 2.38
C PRO A 88 7.74 -11.04 3.49
N ALA A 89 9.02 -11.23 3.80
CA ALA A 89 9.71 -10.41 4.78
C ALA A 89 9.75 -8.94 4.32
N LEU A 90 9.26 -8.04 5.17
CA LEU A 90 9.27 -6.61 4.89
C LEU A 90 10.65 -5.98 5.07
N LEU A 91 10.97 -5.05 4.19
CA LEU A 91 12.11 -4.15 4.35
C LEU A 91 11.86 -3.15 5.50
N PRO A 92 12.92 -2.59 6.12
CA PRO A 92 12.78 -1.60 7.19
C PRO A 92 11.89 -0.41 6.81
N ASP A 93 12.00 0.08 5.58
CA ASP A 93 11.20 1.19 5.06
C ASP A 93 9.72 0.83 4.91
N GLN A 94 9.43 -0.39 4.45
CA GLN A 94 8.08 -0.93 4.36
C GLN A 94 7.45 -1.09 5.75
N VAL A 95 8.21 -1.61 6.72
CA VAL A 95 7.75 -1.73 8.12
C VAL A 95 7.42 -0.34 8.68
N ARG A 96 8.28 0.65 8.44
CA ARG A 96 8.05 2.04 8.88
C ARG A 96 6.78 2.60 8.24
N LYS A 97 6.59 2.37 6.94
CA LYS A 97 5.39 2.82 6.23
C LYS A 97 4.12 2.16 6.77
N LEU A 98 4.13 0.84 6.96
CA LEU A 98 2.98 0.12 7.51
C LEU A 98 2.63 0.58 8.92
N LYS A 99 3.63 0.93 9.74
CA LYS A 99 3.44 1.60 11.03
C LYS A 99 2.77 2.96 10.86
N GLN A 100 3.24 3.79 9.93
CA GLN A 100 2.65 5.10 9.65
C GLN A 100 1.19 4.99 9.21
N LEU A 101 0.89 4.07 8.28
CA LEU A 101 -0.49 3.78 7.84
C LEU A 101 -1.37 3.35 9.01
N SER A 102 -0.88 2.43 9.86
CA SER A 102 -1.62 1.99 11.04
C SER A 102 -1.92 3.13 12.00
N VAL A 103 -0.96 4.04 12.21
CA VAL A 103 -1.15 5.23 13.05
C VAL A 103 -2.16 6.19 12.41
N LEU A 104 -2.14 6.39 11.10
CA LEU A 104 -3.13 7.21 10.38
C LEU A 104 -4.54 6.62 10.53
N THR A 105 -4.72 5.32 10.31
CA THR A 105 -6.01 4.63 10.49
C THR A 105 -6.53 4.77 11.93
N LEU A 106 -5.66 4.66 12.93
CA LEU A 106 -6.01 4.87 14.34
C LEU A 106 -6.37 6.33 14.64
N ALA A 107 -5.64 7.29 14.06
CA ALA A 107 -5.91 8.71 14.22
C ALA A 107 -7.26 9.12 13.60
N GLU A 108 -7.59 8.59 12.42
CA GLU A 108 -8.90 8.76 11.78
C GLU A 108 -10.02 8.14 12.62
N SER A 109 -9.81 6.93 13.16
CA SER A 109 -10.76 6.26 14.04
C SER A 109 -10.99 7.02 15.35
N THR A 110 -9.96 7.69 15.86
CA THR A 110 -10.04 8.49 17.09
C THR A 110 -10.81 9.80 16.87
N LYS A 111 -10.79 10.35 15.65
CA LYS A 111 -11.54 11.57 15.30
C LYS A 111 -13.07 11.40 15.41
N VAL A 112 -13.57 10.16 15.37
CA VAL A 112 -15.01 9.85 15.51
C VAL A 112 -15.44 9.68 16.97
N GLN A 113 -14.52 9.54 17.94
CA GLN A 113 -14.88 9.33 19.35
C GLN A 113 -14.99 10.61 20.20
N ILE A 114 -14.57 11.78 19.71
CA ILE A 114 -14.61 13.04 20.49
C ILE A 114 -15.84 13.91 20.14
N LEU A 115 -16.78 13.42 19.34
CA LEU A 115 -18.00 14.15 18.96
C LEU A 115 -19.33 13.45 19.32
N THR A 116 -19.31 12.35 20.09
CA THR A 116 -20.52 11.56 20.40
C THR A 116 -20.80 11.31 21.88
N LYS A 117 -20.33 12.17 22.79
CA LYS A 117 -20.92 12.23 24.14
C LYS A 117 -21.90 13.39 24.25
N PRO A 118 -23.23 13.14 24.15
CA PRO A 118 -24.20 14.11 24.65
C PRO A 118 -24.08 14.17 26.17
N ILE A 119 -24.06 15.40 26.68
CA ILE A 119 -24.15 15.78 28.10
C ILE A 119 -25.57 15.50 28.59
#